data_AF-A0A0U3FT06-F1
#
_entry.id   AF-A0A0U3FT06-F1
#
_cell.length_a   1.000
_cell.length_b   1.000
_cell.length_c   1.000
_cell.angle_alpha   90.00
_cell.angle_beta   90.00
_cell.angle_gamma   90.00
#
_symmetry.space_group_name_H-M   'P 1'
#
loop_
_entity.id
_entity.type
_entity.pdbx_description
1 polymer ?
#
loop_
_entity_poly.entity_id
_entity_poly.type
_entity_poly.pdbx_seq_one_letter_code
_entity_poly.pdbx_strand_id
1 'polypeptide(L)'
;MTTDNDAANTPAPMDPPGPDASTEVSRGWDHIGAIIVDATLQRRQNYNETVKPRVEALVAEWPDAATTSGFRQHLDTGNLSEVIDWPSPGRLAQIEDITQVFEREGIETVAELRGTLEDHAKGAALRAALALVRHVSPKTLDYIGTLSGISTAAAADGAAGVEDLT
;
A
#
# COMPACT_ATOMS: atom_id res chain seq x y z
N MET A 1 44.32 33.74 -41.35
CA MET A 1 44.21 32.58 -42.24
C MET A 1 44.59 31.35 -41.44
N THR A 2 43.62 30.72 -40.80
CA THR A 2 43.48 29.26 -40.70
C THR A 2 42.08 29.04 -40.14
N THR A 3 41.25 28.45 -40.98
CA THR A 3 39.91 27.98 -40.66
C THR A 3 40.08 26.56 -40.16
N ASP A 4 39.46 26.21 -39.05
CA ASP A 4 39.19 24.80 -38.78
C ASP A 4 37.74 24.68 -38.33
N ASN A 5 37.11 23.67 -38.91
CA ASN A 5 35.70 23.43 -39.04
C ASN A 5 35.46 22.04 -38.46
N ASP A 6 34.28 21.85 -37.87
CA ASP A 6 33.69 20.55 -37.54
C ASP A 6 34.13 19.87 -36.23
N ALA A 7 33.22 19.88 -35.24
CA ALA A 7 32.90 18.66 -34.50
C ALA A 7 31.57 18.82 -33.76
N ALA A 8 30.59 18.06 -34.23
CA ALA A 8 29.66 17.30 -33.40
C ALA A 8 28.78 18.06 -32.39
N ASN A 9 27.54 18.28 -32.82
CA ASN A 9 26.32 17.83 -32.13
C ASN A 9 26.53 17.35 -30.68
N THR A 10 26.44 18.29 -29.72
CA THR A 10 26.28 17.94 -28.31
C THR A 10 24.78 17.94 -28.01
N PRO A 11 24.13 16.78 -27.80
CA PRO A 11 22.76 16.78 -27.31
C PRO A 11 22.72 17.47 -25.95
N ALA A 12 21.70 18.31 -25.76
CA ALA A 12 21.40 18.96 -24.49
C ALA A 12 21.56 17.97 -23.32
N PRO A 13 22.05 18.41 -22.15
CA PRO A 13 21.98 17.57 -20.95
C PRO A 13 20.52 17.20 -20.76
N MET A 14 20.26 15.91 -20.97
CA MET A 14 19.05 15.23 -20.63
C MET A 14 18.77 15.60 -19.17
N ASP A 15 17.69 16.34 -18.96
CA ASP A 15 17.11 16.57 -17.64
C ASP A 15 17.17 15.24 -16.89
N PRO A 16 17.73 15.15 -15.68
CA PRO A 16 17.54 13.95 -14.89
C PRO A 16 16.03 13.76 -14.80
N PRO A 17 15.48 12.55 -15.02
CA PRO A 17 14.09 12.33 -14.66
C PRO A 17 14.00 12.74 -13.19
N GLY A 18 13.29 13.85 -12.94
CA GLY A 18 12.96 14.29 -11.60
C GLY A 18 12.42 13.07 -10.86
N PRO A 19 12.57 13.01 -9.53
CA PRO A 19 11.94 11.94 -8.78
C PRO A 19 10.47 11.95 -9.22
N ASP A 20 10.09 10.92 -9.97
CA ASP A 20 8.70 10.56 -10.18
C ASP A 20 8.26 10.21 -8.77
N ALA A 21 7.90 11.27 -8.04
CA ALA A 21 7.12 11.23 -6.85
C ALA A 21 5.82 10.65 -7.35
N SER A 22 5.84 9.32 -7.46
CA SER A 22 4.77 8.50 -7.96
C SER A 22 3.60 8.83 -7.07
N THR A 23 2.78 9.74 -7.59
CA THR A 23 1.41 10.00 -7.24
C THR A 23 1.15 9.67 -5.76
N GLU A 24 1.46 10.62 -4.88
CA GLU A 24 0.80 10.75 -3.58
C GLU A 24 -0.71 10.99 -3.82
N VAL A 25 -1.38 10.02 -4.44
CA VAL A 25 -2.81 9.84 -4.26
C VAL A 25 -2.95 9.47 -2.79
N SER A 26 -3.92 10.04 -2.09
CA SER A 26 -4.39 9.53 -0.82
C SER A 26 -4.70 8.04 -0.99
N ARG A 27 -3.72 7.20 -0.69
CA ARG A 27 -3.66 5.76 -1.03
C ARG A 27 -4.34 4.90 0.03
N GLY A 28 -5.16 5.50 0.89
CA GLY A 28 -5.90 4.79 1.91
C GLY A 28 -7.19 4.21 1.32
N TRP A 29 -7.48 2.97 1.67
CA TRP A 29 -8.80 2.37 1.47
C TRP A 29 -9.51 2.33 2.83
N ASP A 30 -10.80 2.64 2.91
CA ASP A 30 -11.62 2.43 4.12
C ASP A 30 -12.05 0.95 4.31
N HIS A 31 -11.44 0.05 3.56
CA HIS A 31 -11.80 -1.36 3.47
C HIS A 31 -10.57 -2.22 3.78
N ILE A 32 -10.59 -2.98 4.88
CA ILE A 32 -9.43 -3.79 5.30
C ILE A 32 -9.01 -4.79 4.22
N GLY A 33 -9.96 -5.51 3.61
CA GLY A 33 -9.64 -6.45 2.54
C GLY A 33 -8.96 -5.77 1.34
N ALA A 34 -9.27 -4.49 1.09
CA ALA A 34 -8.68 -3.74 0.00
C ALA A 34 -7.23 -3.39 0.33
N ILE A 35 -6.93 -2.94 1.56
CA ILE A 35 -5.55 -2.69 2.02
C ILE A 35 -4.69 -3.95 1.90
N ILE A 36 -5.19 -5.10 2.36
CA ILE A 36 -4.43 -6.35 2.34
C ILE A 36 -4.16 -6.78 0.89
N VAL A 37 -5.19 -6.79 0.05
CA VAL A 37 -5.08 -7.18 -1.36
C VAL A 37 -4.21 -6.21 -2.14
N ASP A 38 -4.35 -4.91 -1.92
CA ASP A 38 -3.50 -3.87 -2.51
C ASP A 38 -2.01 -4.08 -2.15
N ALA A 39 -1.74 -4.28 -0.86
CA ALA A 39 -0.38 -4.47 -0.37
C ALA A 39 0.30 -5.72 -0.92
N THR A 40 -0.47 -6.79 -1.14
CA THR A 40 0.04 -8.04 -1.70
C THR A 40 0.20 -7.98 -3.23
N LEU A 41 -0.72 -7.29 -3.93
CA LEU A 41 -0.71 -7.18 -5.39
C LEU A 41 0.33 -6.19 -5.93
N GLN A 42 0.65 -5.12 -5.20
CA GLN A 42 1.53 -4.03 -5.65
C GLN A 42 2.94 -4.46 -6.06
N ARG A 43 3.41 -5.64 -5.65
CA ARG A 43 4.72 -6.13 -6.11
C ARG A 43 4.74 -6.29 -7.64
N ARG A 44 5.48 -5.37 -8.28
CA ARG A 44 5.90 -5.36 -9.70
C ARG A 44 4.80 -5.11 -10.73
N GLN A 45 3.61 -4.66 -10.33
CA GLN A 45 2.50 -4.40 -11.26
C GLN A 45 2.15 -2.92 -11.36
N ASN A 46 1.64 -2.52 -12.53
CA ASN A 46 1.07 -1.19 -12.74
C ASN A 46 -0.18 -1.04 -11.87
N TYR A 47 -0.12 -0.18 -10.85
CA TYR A 47 -1.21 0.02 -9.90
C TYR A 47 -2.52 0.36 -10.60
N ASN A 48 -2.52 1.40 -11.45
CA ASN A 48 -3.74 1.92 -12.05
C ASN A 48 -4.35 0.97 -13.10
N GLU A 49 -3.53 0.14 -13.76
CA GLU A 49 -4.00 -0.77 -14.82
C GLU A 49 -4.32 -2.17 -14.30
N THR A 50 -3.69 -2.60 -13.21
CA THR A 50 -3.80 -3.97 -12.71
C THR A 50 -4.37 -4.05 -11.30
N VAL A 51 -3.83 -3.29 -10.36
CA VAL A 51 -4.17 -3.42 -8.92
C VAL A 51 -5.51 -2.75 -8.63
N LYS A 52 -5.65 -1.48 -9.00
CA LYS A 52 -6.85 -0.67 -8.76
C LYS A 52 -8.14 -1.36 -9.26
N PRO A 53 -8.28 -1.77 -10.53
CA PRO A 53 -9.53 -2.38 -10.99
C PRO A 53 -9.86 -3.70 -10.28
N ARG A 54 -8.85 -4.43 -9.77
CA ARG A 54 -9.04 -5.68 -9.01
C ARG A 54 -9.46 -5.41 -7.57
N VAL A 55 -8.87 -4.40 -6.95
CA VAL A 55 -9.27 -3.96 -5.60
C VAL A 55 -10.69 -3.38 -5.64
N GLU A 56 -11.02 -2.59 -6.66
CA GLU A 56 -12.38 -2.09 -6.87
C GLU A 56 -13.38 -3.24 -7.11
N ALA A 57 -13.00 -4.25 -7.89
CA ALA A 57 -13.83 -5.46 -8.09
C ALA A 57 -14.07 -6.21 -6.77
N LEU A 58 -13.03 -6.37 -5.94
CA LEU A 58 -13.16 -6.97 -4.60
C LEU A 58 -14.12 -6.18 -3.71
N VAL A 59 -13.99 -4.85 -3.65
CA VAL A 59 -14.86 -4.00 -2.83
C VAL A 59 -16.32 -4.06 -3.34
N ALA A 60 -16.51 -4.17 -4.65
CA ALA A 60 -17.83 -4.29 -5.25
C ALA A 60 -18.48 -5.67 -5.01
N GLU A 61 -17.71 -6.75 -5.08
CA GLU A 61 -18.22 -8.11 -4.82
C GLU A 61 -18.40 -8.38 -3.32
N TRP A 62 -17.45 -7.93 -2.49
CA TRP A 62 -17.40 -8.23 -1.06
C TRP A 62 -17.45 -6.93 -0.22
N PRO A 63 -18.57 -6.21 -0.19
CA PRO A 63 -18.68 -5.01 0.63
C PRO A 63 -18.52 -5.30 2.14
N ASP A 64 -18.86 -6.53 2.57
CA ASP A 64 -18.70 -6.99 3.96
C ASP A 64 -17.22 -7.23 4.34
N ALA A 65 -16.33 -7.38 3.36
CA ALA A 65 -14.88 -7.51 3.58
C ALA A 65 -14.20 -6.19 4.00
N ALA A 66 -14.98 -5.12 4.21
CA ALA A 66 -14.49 -3.91 4.85
C ALA A 66 -13.99 -4.19 6.27
N THR A 67 -14.48 -5.28 6.87
CA THR A 67 -14.02 -5.80 8.16
C THR A 67 -13.13 -7.03 8.00
N THR A 68 -12.18 -7.23 8.92
CA THR A 68 -11.35 -8.44 8.96
C THR A 68 -12.21 -9.70 9.08
N SER A 69 -13.25 -9.69 9.91
CA SER A 69 -14.18 -10.82 10.07
C SER A 69 -14.92 -11.15 8.78
N GLY A 70 -15.47 -10.13 8.09
CA GLY A 70 -16.14 -10.33 6.81
C GLY A 70 -15.18 -10.83 5.73
N PHE A 71 -13.97 -10.27 5.68
CA PHE A 71 -12.96 -10.73 4.73
C PHE A 71 -12.54 -12.18 5.00
N ARG A 72 -12.37 -12.55 6.28
CA ARG A 72 -12.03 -13.92 6.68
C ARG A 72 -13.11 -14.92 6.30
N GLN A 73 -14.38 -14.55 6.45
CA GLN A 73 -15.51 -15.39 6.04
C GLN A 73 -15.46 -15.69 4.54
N HIS A 74 -15.14 -14.70 3.72
CA HIS A 74 -14.98 -14.89 2.27
C HIS A 74 -13.67 -15.62 1.89
N LEU A 75 -12.60 -15.48 2.66
CA LEU A 75 -11.38 -16.27 2.47
C LEU A 75 -11.65 -17.77 2.67
N ASP A 76 -12.47 -18.13 3.67
CA ASP A 76 -12.85 -19.52 3.95
C ASP A 76 -13.64 -20.16 2.79
N THR A 77 -14.39 -19.36 2.01
CA THR A 77 -15.10 -19.86 0.83
C THR A 77 -14.16 -20.15 -0.36
N GLY A 78 -12.90 -19.71 -0.31
CA GLY A 78 -11.90 -19.95 -1.35
C GLY A 78 -12.08 -19.13 -2.64
N ASN A 79 -13.06 -18.22 -2.68
CA ASN A 79 -13.43 -17.49 -3.90
C ASN A 79 -12.49 -16.31 -4.21
N LEU A 80 -11.57 -15.96 -3.31
CA LEU A 80 -10.74 -14.77 -3.46
C LEU A 80 -10.01 -14.75 -4.80
N SER A 81 -9.37 -15.86 -5.20
CA SER A 81 -8.63 -15.93 -6.47
C SER A 81 -9.50 -15.69 -7.69
N GLU A 82 -10.79 -16.01 -7.63
CA GLU A 82 -11.74 -15.77 -8.72
C GLU A 82 -12.14 -14.30 -8.76
N VAL A 83 -12.43 -13.70 -7.60
CA VAL A 83 -12.85 -12.29 -7.49
C VAL A 83 -11.75 -11.32 -7.93
N ILE A 84 -10.51 -11.55 -7.48
CA ILE A 84 -9.38 -10.68 -7.85
C ILE A 84 -8.68 -11.14 -9.14
N ASP A 85 -9.18 -12.20 -9.79
CA ASP A 85 -8.60 -12.84 -10.97
C ASP A 85 -7.08 -13.03 -10.81
N TRP A 86 -6.68 -13.70 -9.71
CA TRP A 86 -5.28 -13.85 -9.34
C TRP A 86 -4.90 -15.30 -8.96
N PRO A 87 -4.21 -16.04 -9.85
CA PRO A 87 -3.96 -17.47 -9.67
C PRO A 87 -2.70 -17.79 -8.84
N SER A 88 -2.16 -16.86 -8.07
CA SER A 88 -0.91 -17.10 -7.30
C SER A 88 -1.18 -17.60 -5.88
N PRO A 89 -1.00 -18.91 -5.58
CA PRO A 89 -1.25 -19.46 -4.24
C PRO A 89 -0.36 -18.83 -3.17
N GLY A 90 0.86 -18.42 -3.51
CA GLY A 90 1.76 -17.74 -2.57
C GLY A 90 1.27 -16.35 -2.14
N ARG A 91 0.52 -15.64 -3.01
CA ARG A 91 -0.08 -14.34 -2.64
C ARG A 91 -1.38 -14.55 -1.88
N LEU A 92 -2.18 -15.54 -2.25
CA LEU A 92 -3.38 -15.91 -1.48
C LEU A 92 -3.02 -16.30 -0.05
N ALA A 93 -2.01 -17.16 0.14
CA ALA A 93 -1.49 -17.50 1.45
C ALA A 93 -0.98 -16.28 2.23
N GLN A 94 -0.33 -15.32 1.55
CA GLN A 94 0.10 -14.06 2.18
C GLN A 94 -1.10 -13.22 2.65
N ILE A 95 -2.16 -13.13 1.83
CA ILE A 95 -3.39 -12.41 2.16
C ILE A 95 -4.06 -13.07 3.38
N GLU A 96 -4.18 -14.39 3.39
CA GLU A 96 -4.75 -15.15 4.52
C GLU A 96 -3.96 -14.96 5.81
N ASP A 97 -2.63 -15.02 5.75
CA ASP A 97 -1.77 -14.92 6.92
C ASP A 97 -1.75 -13.49 7.49
N ILE A 98 -1.74 -12.44 6.64
CA ILE A 98 -1.95 -11.04 7.08
C ILE A 98 -3.32 -10.89 7.76
N THR A 99 -4.37 -11.47 7.17
CA THR A 99 -5.74 -11.41 7.73
C THR A 99 -5.79 -12.07 9.10
N GLN A 100 -5.13 -13.21 9.27
CA GLN A 100 -5.06 -13.93 10.55
C GLN A 100 -4.34 -13.12 11.63
N VAL A 101 -3.30 -12.36 11.26
CA VAL A 101 -2.63 -11.45 12.21
C VAL A 101 -3.57 -10.32 12.63
N PHE A 102 -4.30 -9.72 11.68
CA PHE A 102 -5.26 -8.65 12.02
C PHE A 102 -6.37 -9.18 12.93
N GLU A 103 -6.89 -10.38 12.67
CA GLU A 103 -7.88 -11.03 13.53
C GLU A 103 -7.34 -11.27 14.94
N ARG A 104 -6.09 -11.76 15.07
CA ARG A 104 -5.43 -12.00 16.36
C ARG A 104 -5.21 -10.74 17.17
N GLU A 105 -4.85 -9.65 16.51
CA GLU A 105 -4.67 -8.34 17.14
C GLU A 105 -6.01 -7.63 17.39
N GLY A 106 -7.14 -8.23 16.95
CA GLY A 106 -8.48 -7.69 17.12
C GLY A 106 -8.78 -6.50 16.23
N ILE A 107 -8.04 -6.34 15.13
CA ILE A 107 -8.22 -5.24 14.18
C ILE A 107 -9.37 -5.59 13.26
N GLU A 108 -10.51 -4.94 13.44
CA GLU A 108 -11.68 -5.16 12.58
C GLU A 108 -11.73 -4.18 11.42
N THR A 109 -11.34 -2.92 11.63
CA THR A 109 -11.47 -1.84 10.63
C THR A 109 -10.16 -1.11 10.37
N VAL A 110 -10.13 -0.32 9.30
CA VAL A 110 -8.96 0.51 8.95
C VAL A 110 -8.68 1.56 10.03
N ALA A 111 -9.72 2.10 10.66
CA ALA A 111 -9.56 3.01 11.78
C ALA A 111 -8.88 2.33 12.99
N GLU A 112 -9.23 1.08 13.28
CA GLU A 112 -8.58 0.30 14.34
C GLU A 112 -7.14 -0.07 13.98
N LEU A 113 -6.88 -0.41 12.71
CA LEU A 113 -5.53 -0.66 12.20
C LEU A 113 -4.64 0.57 12.42
N ARG A 114 -5.16 1.74 12.04
CA ARG A 114 -4.47 3.02 12.22
C ARG A 114 -4.22 3.30 13.70
N GLY A 115 -5.26 3.23 14.54
CA GLY A 115 -5.11 3.47 15.98
C GLY A 115 -4.14 2.49 16.65
N THR A 116 -4.08 1.25 16.17
CA THR A 116 -3.13 0.23 16.63
C THR A 116 -1.71 0.57 16.20
N LEU A 117 -1.51 1.04 14.97
CA LEU A 117 -0.20 1.41 14.46
C LEU A 117 0.32 2.76 15.02
N GLU A 118 -0.58 3.68 15.40
CA GLU A 118 -0.27 4.96 16.07
C GLU A 118 0.18 4.71 17.53
N ASP A 119 -0.32 3.66 18.17
CA ASP A 119 0.14 3.23 19.48
C ASP A 119 1.53 2.58 19.39
N HIS A 120 2.49 3.08 20.18
CA HIS A 120 3.88 2.62 20.11
C HIS A 120 4.05 1.15 20.55
N ALA A 121 3.26 0.68 21.53
CA ALA A 121 3.36 -0.68 22.02
C ALA A 121 2.62 -1.66 21.10
N LYS A 122 1.36 -1.36 20.76
CA LYS A 122 0.55 -2.19 19.87
C LYS A 122 1.07 -2.19 18.44
N GLY A 123 1.54 -1.05 17.94
CA GLY A 123 2.10 -0.94 16.59
C GLY A 123 3.43 -1.68 16.45
N ALA A 124 4.23 -1.78 17.52
CA ALA A 124 5.41 -2.63 17.54
C ALA A 124 5.04 -4.12 17.59
N ALA A 125 4.04 -4.49 18.40
CA ALA A 125 3.52 -5.85 18.47
C ALA A 125 2.95 -6.33 17.13
N LEU A 126 2.11 -5.51 16.48
CA LEU A 126 1.55 -5.80 15.16
C LEU A 126 2.63 -5.97 14.10
N ARG A 127 3.63 -5.07 14.06
CA ARG A 127 4.77 -5.21 13.14
C ARG A 127 5.57 -6.48 13.40
N ALA A 128 5.79 -6.84 14.67
CA ALA A 128 6.47 -8.08 15.04
C ALA A 128 5.65 -9.31 14.66
N ALA A 129 4.33 -9.30 14.88
CA ALA A 129 3.42 -10.37 14.50
C ALA A 129 3.41 -10.57 12.98
N LEU A 130 3.27 -9.49 12.21
CA LEU A 130 3.33 -9.54 10.75
C LEU A 130 4.73 -9.92 10.24
N ALA A 131 5.81 -9.63 10.97
CA ALA A 131 7.16 -10.07 10.60
C ALA A 131 7.40 -11.57 10.80
N LEU A 132 6.59 -12.24 11.64
CA LEU A 132 6.62 -13.69 11.84
C LEU A 132 5.86 -14.46 10.74
N VAL A 133 5.05 -13.75 9.95
CA VAL A 133 4.27 -14.31 8.86
C VAL A 133 5.16 -14.82 7.74
N ARG A 134 4.92 -16.07 7.33
CA ARG A 134 5.67 -16.68 6.24
C ARG A 134 5.31 -15.95 4.95
N HIS A 135 6.31 -15.52 4.18
CA HIS A 135 6.17 -14.78 2.93
C HIS A 135 5.81 -13.28 3.06
N VAL A 136 5.65 -12.71 4.25
CA VAL A 136 5.59 -11.24 4.42
C VAL A 136 7.00 -10.67 4.47
N SER A 137 7.28 -9.74 3.56
CA SER A 137 8.55 -9.01 3.55
C SER A 137 8.46 -7.76 4.41
N PRO A 138 9.58 -7.26 4.98
CA PRO A 138 9.58 -5.96 5.67
C PRO A 138 9.06 -4.82 4.79
N LYS A 139 9.24 -4.93 3.46
CA LYS A 139 8.66 -4.00 2.49
C LYS A 139 7.12 -4.01 2.45
N THR A 140 6.49 -5.17 2.64
CA THR A 140 5.03 -5.29 2.71
C THR A 140 4.50 -4.68 4.00
N LEU A 141 5.23 -4.83 5.12
CA LEU A 141 4.89 -4.18 6.40
C LEU A 141 4.90 -2.66 6.30
N ASP A 142 5.97 -2.11 5.73
CA ASP A 142 6.13 -0.67 5.50
C ASP A 142 5.00 -0.12 4.62
N TYR A 143 4.60 -0.90 3.61
CA TYR A 143 3.52 -0.54 2.72
C TYR A 143 2.13 -0.60 3.38
N ILE A 144 1.85 -1.61 4.21
CA ILE A 144 0.62 -1.67 5.02
C ILE A 144 0.52 -0.46 5.96
N GLY A 145 1.63 -0.07 6.59
CA GLY A 145 1.69 1.15 7.40
C GLY A 145 1.30 2.38 6.60
N THR A 146 1.92 2.56 5.43
CA THR A 146 1.62 3.67 4.52
C THR A 146 0.14 3.68 4.08
N LEU A 147 -0.41 2.52 3.70
CA LEU A 147 -1.82 2.39 3.27
C LEU A 147 -2.82 2.65 4.40
N SER A 148 -2.48 2.29 5.63
CA SER A 148 -3.32 2.51 6.81
C SER A 148 -3.41 3.99 7.25
N GLY A 149 -2.72 4.89 6.55
CA GLY A 149 -2.66 6.30 6.90
C GLY A 149 -1.63 6.65 7.97
N ILE A 150 -0.79 5.68 8.37
CA ILE A 150 0.46 5.96 9.09
C ILE A 150 1.44 6.43 8.03
N SER A 151 1.35 7.71 7.65
CA SER A 151 2.48 8.36 7.01
C SER A 151 3.64 8.25 7.99
N THR A 152 4.60 7.38 7.70
CA THR A 152 5.94 7.48 8.27
C THR A 152 6.45 8.85 7.85
N ALA A 153 6.23 9.85 8.70
CA ALA A 153 6.45 11.24 8.34
C ALA A 153 7.90 11.45 7.89
N ALA A 154 8.05 11.62 6.59
CA ALA A 154 9.15 12.33 5.96
C ALA A 154 8.66 13.09 4.72
N ALA A 155 7.46 13.69 4.78
CA ALA A 155 7.09 14.79 3.90
C ALA A 155 5.86 15.55 4.45
N ALA A 156 6.06 16.85 4.66
CA ALA A 156 5.07 17.92 4.66
C ALA A 156 3.93 17.90 5.71
N ASP A 157 4.26 18.28 6.94
CA ASP A 157 3.39 19.17 7.72
C ASP A 157 4.23 20.33 8.26
N GLY A 158 4.25 21.39 7.46
CA GLY A 158 4.97 22.63 7.71
C GLY A 158 4.34 23.77 6.92
N ALA A 159 3.02 23.87 6.92
CA ALA A 159 2.28 25.01 6.38
C ALA A 159 0.94 25.18 7.10
N ALA A 160 1.00 25.59 8.37
CA ALA A 160 -0.12 26.30 9.00
C ALA A 160 0.34 27.73 9.22
N GLY A 161 -0.18 28.63 8.40
CA GLY A 161 0.14 30.04 8.36
C GLY A 161 -0.07 30.73 9.71
N VAL A 162 0.92 31.50 10.12
CA VAL A 162 0.71 32.66 10.99
C VAL A 162 0.43 33.84 10.07
N GLU A 163 -0.84 34.02 9.73
CA GLU A 163 -1.33 35.33 9.35
C GLU A 163 -1.50 36.12 10.66
N ASP A 164 -0.47 36.86 11.05
CA ASP A 164 -0.62 37.94 12.03
C ASP A 164 -0.48 39.27 11.29
N LEU A 165 -1.65 39.83 10.97
CA LEU A 165 -1.81 41.25 10.69
C LEU A 165 -1.55 42.02 11.99
N THR A 166 -0.52 42.86 12.02
CA THR A 166 -0.55 44.25 12.51
C THR A 166 0.72 44.99 12.06
#